data_AF-W4LXK3-F1
#
_entry.id   AF-W4LXK3-F1
#
_cell.length_a   1.000
_cell.length_b   1.000
_cell.length_c   1.000
_cell.angle_alpha   90.00
_cell.angle_beta   90.00
_cell.angle_gamma   90.00
#
_symmetry.space_group_name_H-M   'P 1'
#
loop_
_entity.id
_entity.type
_entity.pdbx_description
1 polymer ?
#
loop_
_entity_poly.entity_id
_entity_poly.type
_entity_poly.pdbx_seq_one_letter_code
_entity_poly.pdbx_strand_id
1 'polypeptide(L)'
;HEESARLPMIVVDPDVSADVSRGTTDDRLVEAVDILPTCLDALRTDLHPHRLEGRSLLPLLQGHEPASEWREAAFSELGYTFRQARLTLGLDPHDARAFMVRTADWKYIHYEGFQPQLFDLKADPHELRDLGLSAEHASTRAELHERLFTWLRTRRTRATVTEEMAAQRTASSRRRGVIIGEW
;
A
#
# COMPACT_ATOMS: atom_id res chain seq x y z
N HIS A 1 9.83 11.56 6.25
CA HIS A 1 9.59 12.72 5.38
C HIS A 1 9.65 12.33 3.90
N GLU A 2 9.07 13.15 3.03
CA GLU A 2 8.99 12.97 1.58
C GLU A 2 10.39 12.86 0.95
N GLU A 3 11.40 13.53 1.50
CA GLU A 3 12.78 13.48 1.02
C GLU A 3 13.40 12.08 1.04
N SER A 4 12.82 11.16 1.82
CA SER A 4 13.23 9.75 1.83
C SER A 4 12.17 8.82 1.26
N ALA A 5 10.87 9.11 1.43
CA ALA A 5 9.80 8.22 1.05
C ALA A 5 9.33 8.42 -0.41
N ARG A 6 9.42 9.65 -0.93
CA ARG A 6 9.02 9.99 -2.29
C ARG A 6 10.21 9.84 -3.22
N LEU A 7 10.12 8.86 -4.11
CA LEU A 7 11.14 8.60 -5.11
C LEU A 7 10.75 9.24 -6.45
N PRO A 8 11.71 9.72 -7.25
CA PRO A 8 11.45 10.05 -8.63
C PRO A 8 11.12 8.77 -9.42
N MET A 9 10.04 8.80 -10.19
CA MET A 9 9.66 7.72 -11.11
C MET A 9 9.32 8.32 -12.47
N ILE A 10 9.98 7.81 -13.51
CA ILE A 10 9.71 8.15 -14.91
C ILE A 10 9.50 6.83 -15.63
N VAL A 11 8.37 6.70 -16.32
CA VAL A 11 8.03 5.51 -17.11
C VAL A 11 7.83 5.93 -18.55
N VAL A 12 8.44 5.18 -19.47
CA VAL A 12 8.28 5.39 -20.91
C VAL A 12 7.76 4.10 -21.51
N ASP A 13 6.52 4.11 -21.96
CA ASP A 13 5.95 3.06 -22.79
C ASP A 13 6.21 3.41 -24.28
N PRO A 14 6.95 2.57 -25.03
CA PRO A 14 7.21 2.81 -26.44
C PRO A 14 5.99 2.50 -27.34
N ASP A 15 4.94 1.87 -26.82
CA ASP A 15 3.73 1.60 -27.57
C ASP A 15 3.03 2.90 -28.00
N VAL A 16 2.44 2.90 -29.19
CA VAL A 16 1.74 4.07 -29.77
C VAL A 16 0.51 4.46 -28.95
N SER A 17 -0.11 3.51 -28.26
CA SER A 17 -1.24 3.78 -27.36
C SER A 17 -0.87 4.70 -26.20
N ALA A 18 0.41 4.76 -25.82
CA ALA A 18 0.90 5.66 -24.78
C ALA A 18 1.32 7.05 -25.29
N ASP A 19 1.17 7.33 -26.59
CA ASP A 19 1.49 8.65 -27.17
C ASP A 19 0.71 9.78 -26.47
N VAL A 20 -0.50 9.49 -25.99
CA VAL A 20 -1.38 10.43 -25.29
C VAL A 20 -0.82 10.95 -23.97
N SER A 21 0.08 10.23 -23.31
CA SER A 21 0.69 10.61 -22.02
C SER A 21 2.16 11.00 -22.13
N ARG A 22 2.72 11.12 -23.35
CA ARG A 22 4.13 11.48 -23.50
C ARG A 22 4.38 12.90 -23.01
N GLY A 23 5.40 13.07 -22.17
CA GLY A 23 5.80 14.38 -21.64
C GLY A 23 4.83 14.95 -20.58
N THR A 24 3.85 14.18 -20.14
CA THR A 24 2.93 14.59 -19.07
C THR A 24 3.45 14.19 -17.69
N THR A 25 2.89 14.80 -16.65
CA THR A 25 3.07 14.41 -15.25
C THR A 25 1.74 13.90 -14.69
N ASP A 26 1.80 12.92 -13.79
CA ASP A 26 0.63 12.40 -13.08
C ASP A 26 0.90 12.47 -11.56
N ASP A 27 0.01 13.14 -10.83
CA ASP A 27 0.11 13.36 -9.38
C ASP A 27 -0.59 12.27 -8.55
N ARG A 28 -1.21 11.26 -9.20
CA ARG A 28 -1.80 10.12 -8.51
C ARG A 28 -0.76 9.38 -7.68
N LEU A 29 -1.22 8.80 -6.57
CA LEU A 29 -0.38 8.02 -5.67
C LEU A 29 0.08 6.72 -6.33
N VAL A 30 1.40 6.56 -6.48
CA VAL A 30 2.04 5.34 -6.97
C VAL A 30 3.00 4.80 -5.91
N GLU A 31 3.24 3.49 -5.95
CA GLU A 31 4.14 2.80 -5.03
C GLU A 31 5.20 2.00 -5.79
N ALA A 32 6.37 1.76 -5.19
CA ALA A 32 7.42 0.96 -5.83
C ALA A 32 6.95 -0.47 -6.18
N VAL A 33 5.96 -1.02 -5.44
CA VAL A 33 5.36 -2.33 -5.72
C VAL A 33 4.56 -2.38 -7.01
N ASP A 34 4.27 -1.23 -7.64
CA ASP A 34 3.56 -1.13 -8.92
C ASP A 34 4.45 -1.47 -10.13
N ILE A 35 5.78 -1.48 -9.94
CA ILE A 35 6.73 -1.78 -11.01
C ILE A 35 6.52 -3.20 -11.53
N LEU A 36 6.43 -4.19 -10.64
CA LEU A 36 6.27 -5.60 -11.02
C LEU A 36 4.99 -5.86 -11.83
N PRO A 37 3.77 -5.50 -11.37
CA PRO A 37 2.56 -5.69 -12.16
C PRO A 37 2.62 -4.92 -13.48
N THR A 38 3.22 -3.73 -13.54
CA THR A 38 3.42 -2.98 -14.79
C THR A 38 4.28 -3.75 -15.78
N CYS A 39 5.40 -4.33 -15.33
CA CYS A 39 6.26 -5.15 -16.19
C CYS A 39 5.55 -6.42 -16.69
N LEU A 40 4.80 -7.10 -15.82
CA LEU A 40 4.05 -8.31 -16.20
C LEU A 40 2.96 -8.00 -17.24
N ASP A 41 2.24 -6.90 -17.05
CA ASP A 41 1.22 -6.41 -17.97
C ASP A 41 1.82 -6.02 -19.33
N ALA A 42 2.97 -5.33 -19.33
CA ALA A 42 3.70 -4.98 -20.55
C ALA A 42 4.19 -6.21 -21.32
N LEU A 43 4.57 -7.27 -20.60
CA LEU A 43 4.94 -8.56 -21.17
C LEU A 43 3.72 -9.42 -21.55
N ARG A 44 2.49 -8.90 -21.38
CA ARG A 44 1.23 -9.60 -21.65
C ARG A 44 1.15 -10.95 -20.93
N THR A 45 1.67 -10.99 -19.71
CA THR A 45 1.68 -12.16 -18.83
C THR A 45 0.54 -12.05 -17.82
N ASP A 46 0.07 -13.20 -17.34
CA ASP A 46 -0.99 -13.24 -16.32
C ASP A 46 -0.62 -12.44 -15.06
N LEU A 47 -1.49 -11.51 -14.70
CA LEU A 47 -1.43 -10.85 -13.40
C LEU A 47 -2.02 -11.79 -12.35
N HIS A 48 -1.25 -12.01 -11.27
CA HIS A 48 -1.67 -12.86 -10.16
C HIS A 48 -2.08 -11.98 -8.95
N PRO A 49 -3.33 -11.48 -8.89
CA PRO A 49 -3.77 -10.48 -7.90
C PRO A 49 -3.78 -11.00 -6.45
N HIS A 50 -3.74 -12.32 -6.26
CA HIS A 50 -3.60 -12.96 -4.95
C HIS A 50 -2.15 -12.92 -4.41
N ARG A 51 -1.19 -12.44 -5.21
CA ARG A 51 0.23 -12.27 -4.85
C ARG A 51 0.71 -10.84 -5.00
N LEU A 52 0.16 -10.13 -6.00
CA LEU A 52 0.52 -8.75 -6.30
C LEU A 52 -0.26 -7.81 -5.39
N GLU A 53 0.47 -6.94 -4.69
CA GLU A 53 -0.09 -5.85 -3.88
C GLU A 53 -0.22 -4.54 -4.68
N GLY A 54 0.66 -4.35 -5.67
CA GLY A 54 0.65 -3.19 -6.56
C GLY A 54 -0.37 -3.29 -7.70
N ARG A 55 -0.41 -2.25 -8.53
CA ARG A 55 -1.28 -2.12 -9.71
C ARG A 55 -0.47 -1.71 -10.92
N SER A 56 -0.81 -2.25 -12.09
CA SER A 56 -0.15 -1.85 -13.34
C SER A 56 -0.39 -0.36 -13.63
N LEU A 57 0.66 0.33 -14.07
CA LEU A 57 0.62 1.73 -14.49
C LEU A 57 0.25 1.88 -15.97
N LEU A 58 0.24 0.81 -16.77
CA LEU A 58 -0.03 0.89 -18.21
C LEU A 58 -1.37 1.56 -18.55
N PRO A 59 -2.50 1.29 -17.85
CA PRO A 59 -3.75 1.99 -18.13
C PRO A 59 -3.60 3.51 -18.01
N LEU A 60 -2.83 4.00 -17.04
CA LEU A 60 -2.59 5.43 -16.85
C LEU A 60 -1.77 6.02 -18.01
N LEU A 61 -0.75 5.30 -18.48
CA LEU A 61 0.10 5.72 -19.61
C LEU A 61 -0.67 5.74 -20.94
N GLN A 62 -1.62 4.84 -21.10
CA GLN A 62 -2.38 4.69 -22.34
C GLN A 62 -3.68 5.54 -22.34
N GLY A 63 -3.90 6.34 -21.30
CA GLY A 63 -5.11 7.16 -21.16
C GLY A 63 -6.39 6.33 -20.96
N HIS A 64 -6.25 5.08 -20.54
CA HIS A 64 -7.38 4.20 -20.22
C HIS A 64 -7.81 4.39 -18.76
N GLU A 65 -9.10 4.19 -18.50
CA GLU A 65 -9.58 4.06 -17.12
C GLU A 65 -8.99 2.78 -16.51
N PRO A 66 -8.37 2.86 -15.32
CA PRO A 66 -7.92 1.67 -14.62
C PRO A 66 -9.10 0.73 -14.33
N ALA A 67 -8.86 -0.59 -14.38
CA ALA A 67 -9.89 -1.60 -14.14
C ALA A 67 -10.52 -1.56 -12.72
N SER A 68 -9.94 -0.79 -11.80
CA SER A 68 -10.48 -0.50 -10.47
C SER A 68 -10.16 0.95 -10.10
N GLU A 69 -10.94 1.55 -9.20
CA GLU A 69 -10.65 2.89 -8.67
C GLU A 69 -9.20 2.98 -8.21
N TRP A 70 -8.50 4.05 -8.60
CA TRP A 70 -7.10 4.25 -8.22
C TRP A 70 -6.95 4.42 -6.71
N ARG A 71 -5.74 4.22 -6.16
CA ARG A 71 -5.54 4.25 -4.71
C ARG A 71 -5.57 5.69 -4.19
N GLU A 72 -6.22 5.86 -3.04
CA GLU A 72 -6.27 7.14 -2.31
C GLU A 72 -5.18 7.28 -1.25
N ALA A 73 -4.45 6.19 -0.97
CA ALA A 73 -3.39 6.14 0.01
C ALA A 73 -2.20 5.32 -0.51
N ALA A 74 -1.00 5.74 -0.12
CA ALA A 74 0.25 5.02 -0.27
C ALA A 74 0.77 4.60 1.11
N PHE A 75 1.44 3.46 1.19
CA PHE A 75 1.91 2.85 2.43
C PHE A 75 3.41 2.61 2.38
N SER A 76 4.05 2.71 3.54
CA SER A 76 5.46 2.37 3.70
C SER A 76 5.71 1.75 5.06
N GLU A 77 6.67 0.84 5.11
CA GLU A 77 7.14 0.20 6.33
C GLU A 77 8.60 0.57 6.59
N LEU A 78 8.95 0.74 7.86
CA LEU A 78 10.33 0.91 8.29
C LEU A 78 10.62 -0.03 9.45
N GLY A 79 11.43 -1.05 9.18
CA GLY A 79 12.10 -1.83 10.22
C GLY A 79 13.44 -1.18 10.57
N TYR A 80 13.64 -0.82 11.84
CA TYR A 80 14.91 -0.30 12.35
C TYR A 80 15.54 -1.24 13.39
N THR A 81 15.12 -2.51 13.39
CA THR A 81 15.63 -3.61 14.21
C THR A 81 17.17 -3.71 14.20
N PHE A 82 17.80 -3.51 13.05
CA PHE A 82 19.25 -3.62 12.89
C PHE A 82 20.00 -2.28 12.99
N ARG A 83 19.32 -1.21 13.42
CA ARG A 83 19.91 0.13 13.54
C ARG A 83 20.31 0.44 14.99
N GLN A 84 21.34 1.25 15.18
CA GLN A 84 21.76 1.73 16.51
C GLN A 84 20.62 2.39 17.29
N ALA A 85 19.71 3.08 16.58
CA ALA A 85 18.53 3.71 17.16
C ALA A 85 17.70 2.76 18.05
N ARG A 86 17.55 1.48 17.68
CA ARG A 86 16.85 0.49 18.52
C ARG A 86 17.48 0.38 19.91
N LEU A 87 18.81 0.27 19.98
CA LEU A 87 19.53 0.15 21.23
C LEU A 87 19.43 1.44 22.05
N THR A 88 19.54 2.60 21.41
CA THR A 88 19.40 3.90 22.07
C THR A 88 18.00 4.10 22.66
N LEU A 89 16.97 3.59 21.99
CA LEU A 89 15.58 3.66 22.45
C LEU A 89 15.18 2.53 23.41
N GLY A 90 16.07 1.55 23.66
CA GLY A 90 15.82 0.45 24.58
C GLY A 90 14.76 -0.55 24.11
N LEU A 91 14.59 -0.71 22.79
CA LEU A 91 13.51 -1.53 22.20
C LEU A 91 13.93 -2.98 21.95
N ASP A 92 12.96 -3.88 22.13
CA ASP A 92 13.07 -5.26 21.63
C ASP A 92 13.17 -5.26 20.10
N PRO A 93 13.95 -6.18 19.48
CA PRO A 93 13.95 -6.35 18.02
C PRO A 93 12.58 -6.36 17.35
N HIS A 94 11.58 -6.98 17.99
CA HIS A 94 10.23 -7.13 17.48
C HIS A 94 9.47 -5.80 17.39
N ASP A 95 9.73 -4.90 18.33
CA ASP A 95 9.01 -3.61 18.45
C ASP A 95 9.71 -2.49 17.66
N ALA A 96 10.89 -2.74 17.10
CA ALA A 96 11.65 -1.77 16.31
C ALA A 96 11.12 -1.59 14.88
N ARG A 97 9.84 -1.21 14.75
CA ARG A 97 9.11 -1.05 13.48
C ARG A 97 8.20 0.17 13.50
N ALA A 98 7.98 0.72 12.31
CA ALA A 98 7.06 1.82 12.06
C ALA A 98 6.33 1.61 10.74
N PHE A 99 5.13 2.19 10.66
CA PHE A 99 4.24 2.08 9.52
C PHE A 99 3.75 3.47 9.14
N MET A 100 3.70 3.76 7.86
CA MET A 100 3.28 5.06 7.34
C MET A 100 2.14 4.87 6.36
N VAL A 101 1.15 5.76 6.45
CA VAL A 101 0.11 5.96 5.45
C VAL A 101 0.15 7.42 5.01
N ARG A 102 0.11 7.62 3.69
CA ARG A 102 0.12 8.94 3.06
C ARG A 102 -1.03 9.04 2.08
N THR A 103 -1.86 10.06 2.24
CA THR A 103 -2.92 10.45 1.28
C THR A 103 -2.47 11.70 0.52
N ALA A 104 -3.32 12.25 -0.34
CA ALA A 104 -3.06 13.53 -1.00
C ALA A 104 -2.75 14.65 0.02
N ASP A 105 -3.44 14.63 1.16
CA ASP A 105 -3.50 15.78 2.08
C ASP A 105 -2.78 15.52 3.41
N TRP A 106 -2.60 14.25 3.80
CA TRP A 106 -2.12 13.91 5.13
C TRP A 106 -1.09 12.80 5.09
N LYS A 107 -0.20 12.82 6.09
CA LYS A 107 0.71 11.73 6.37
C LYS A 107 0.66 11.37 7.84
N TYR A 108 0.49 10.09 8.12
CA TYR A 108 0.45 9.55 9.46
C TYR A 108 1.51 8.46 9.61
N ILE A 109 2.22 8.47 10.73
CA ILE A 109 3.22 7.47 11.07
C ILE A 109 2.87 6.86 12.42
N HIS A 110 2.67 5.55 12.41
CA HIS A 110 2.52 4.72 13.61
C HIS A 110 3.86 4.11 13.99
N TYR A 111 4.19 4.17 15.27
CA TYR A 111 5.36 3.55 15.86
C TYR A 111 4.91 2.56 16.93
N GLU A 112 5.53 1.39 16.98
CA GLU A 112 5.32 0.50 18.12
C GLU A 112 5.99 1.08 19.37
N GLY A 113 5.20 1.31 20.41
CA GLY A 113 5.68 1.80 21.71
C GLY A 113 5.91 3.32 21.80
N PHE A 114 5.62 4.11 20.76
CA PHE A 114 5.78 5.57 20.79
C PHE A 114 4.53 6.32 20.32
N GLN A 115 4.50 7.62 20.60
CA GLN A 115 3.46 8.50 20.07
C GLN A 115 3.54 8.56 18.54
N PRO A 116 2.40 8.62 17.85
CA PRO A 116 2.39 8.73 16.40
C PRO A 116 2.81 10.14 15.97
N GLN A 117 3.12 10.27 14.68
CA GLN A 117 3.28 11.57 14.03
C GLN A 117 2.17 11.80 13.01
N LEU A 118 1.77 13.06 12.85
CA LEU A 118 0.80 13.48 11.84
C LEU A 118 1.26 14.78 11.19
N PHE A 119 1.25 14.83 9.85
CA PHE A 119 1.59 16.01 9.08
C PHE A 119 0.47 16.36 8.10
N ASP A 120 0.11 17.65 8.05
CA ASP A 120 -0.79 18.23 7.05
C ASP A 120 0.06 18.59 5.82
N LEU A 121 -0.03 17.82 4.75
CA LEU A 121 0.80 18.02 3.55
C LEU A 121 0.36 19.22 2.72
N LYS A 122 -0.86 19.74 2.93
CA LYS A 122 -1.35 20.95 2.27
C LYS A 122 -0.86 22.20 2.97
N ALA A 123 -0.96 22.24 4.30
CA ALA A 123 -0.54 23.39 5.09
C ALA A 123 0.97 23.39 5.41
N ASP A 124 1.58 22.20 5.47
CA ASP A 124 2.99 21.98 5.82
C ASP A 124 3.64 20.94 4.88
N PRO A 125 3.91 21.32 3.62
CA PRO A 125 4.49 20.43 2.61
C PRO A 125 5.92 19.97 2.94
N HIS A 126 6.57 20.61 3.91
CA HIS A 126 7.91 20.27 4.38
C HIS A 126 7.89 19.41 5.66
N GLU A 127 6.70 19.04 6.15
CA GLU A 127 6.52 18.15 7.31
C GLU A 127 7.31 18.60 8.55
N LEU A 128 7.34 19.91 8.81
CA LEU A 128 8.10 20.52 9.91
C LEU A 128 7.29 20.60 11.20
N ARG A 129 5.96 20.48 11.12
CA ARG A 129 5.02 20.62 12.24
C ARG A 129 4.29 19.31 12.50
N ASP A 130 4.70 18.62 13.55
CA ASP A 130 4.02 17.41 14.02
C ASP A 130 2.70 17.73 14.77
N LEU A 131 1.61 17.14 14.31
CA LEU A 131 0.25 17.24 14.84
C LEU A 131 -0.20 15.94 15.54
N GLY A 132 0.72 14.99 15.77
CA GLY A 132 0.45 13.67 16.35
C GLY A 132 -0.27 13.70 17.70
N LEU A 133 -0.05 14.75 18.50
CA LEU A 133 -0.70 14.95 19.80
C LEU A 133 -1.77 16.04 19.81
N SER A 134 -2.08 16.64 18.67
CA SER A 134 -3.07 17.73 18.59
C SER A 134 -4.49 17.22 18.85
N ALA A 135 -5.18 17.73 19.88
CA ALA A 135 -6.55 17.32 20.17
C ALA A 135 -7.52 17.63 19.01
N GLU A 136 -7.28 18.72 18.29
CA GLU A 136 -8.06 19.17 17.13
C GLU A 136 -8.02 18.16 15.96
N HIS A 137 -6.92 17.41 15.83
CA HIS A 137 -6.70 16.48 14.72
C HIS A 137 -6.95 15.01 15.11
N ALA A 138 -7.65 14.77 16.22
CA ALA A 138 -7.91 13.42 16.72
C ALA A 138 -8.72 12.56 15.73
N SER A 139 -9.71 13.14 15.05
CA SER A 139 -10.51 12.46 14.03
C SER A 139 -9.65 12.05 12.82
N THR A 140 -8.82 12.97 12.32
CA THR A 140 -7.88 12.70 11.20
C THR A 140 -6.91 11.56 11.54
N ARG A 141 -6.34 11.57 12.76
CA ARG A 141 -5.49 10.45 13.21
C ARG A 141 -6.25 9.14 13.25
N ALA A 142 -7.48 9.14 13.78
CA ALA A 142 -8.29 7.93 13.88
C ALA A 142 -8.63 7.37 12.49
N GLU A 143 -8.97 8.23 11.54
CA GLU A 143 -9.23 7.83 10.15
C GLU A 143 -7.98 7.20 9.51
N LEU A 144 -6.83 7.86 9.59
CA LEU A 144 -5.59 7.37 8.99
C LEU A 144 -5.10 6.09 9.68
N HIS A 145 -5.27 5.98 10.99
CA HIS A 145 -5.01 4.75 11.72
C HIS A 145 -5.91 3.61 11.22
N GLU A 146 -7.20 3.85 11.02
CA GLU A 146 -8.12 2.82 10.49
C GLU A 146 -7.77 2.43 9.04
N ARG A 147 -7.39 3.40 8.20
CA ARG A 147 -6.88 3.09 6.84
C ARG A 147 -5.64 2.21 6.89
N LEU A 148 -4.69 2.52 7.77
CA LEU A 148 -3.48 1.71 7.97
C LEU A 148 -3.82 0.31 8.49
N PHE A 149 -4.70 0.20 9.49
CA PHE A 149 -5.15 -1.07 10.04
C PHE A 149 -5.86 -1.93 8.99
N THR A 150 -6.75 -1.33 8.19
CA THR A 150 -7.42 -1.99 7.07
C THR A 150 -6.42 -2.46 6.01
N TRP A 151 -5.37 -1.69 5.72
CA TRP A 151 -4.30 -2.15 4.83
C TRP A 151 -3.55 -3.36 5.41
N LEU A 152 -3.11 -3.31 6.67
CA LEU A 152 -2.42 -4.40 7.35
C LEU A 152 -3.22 -5.72 7.33
N ARG A 153 -4.54 -5.64 7.57
CA ARG A 153 -5.41 -6.83 7.63
C ARG A 153 -5.85 -7.37 6.26
N THR A 154 -5.70 -6.61 5.19
CA THR A 154 -6.13 -7.00 3.83
C THR A 154 -4.98 -7.40 2.90
N ARG A 155 -3.74 -7.38 3.42
CA ARG A 155 -2.55 -7.87 2.74
C ARG A 155 -2.73 -9.28 2.18
N ARG A 156 -2.14 -9.51 1.01
CA ARG A 156 -2.17 -10.77 0.26
C ARG A 156 -1.21 -11.80 0.86
N THR A 157 -1.56 -12.30 2.05
CA THR A 157 -0.79 -13.35 2.74
C THR A 157 -1.04 -14.76 2.20
N ARG A 158 -2.17 -14.99 1.53
CA ARG A 158 -2.52 -16.28 0.91
C ARG A 158 -2.00 -16.38 -0.53
N ALA A 159 -0.70 -16.65 -0.68
CA ALA A 159 -0.04 -16.68 -1.99
C ALA A 159 -0.19 -18.00 -2.79
N THR A 160 -0.64 -19.10 -2.15
CA THR A 160 -0.68 -20.45 -2.74
C THR A 160 -2.05 -20.88 -3.27
N VAL A 161 -3.11 -20.12 -2.95
CA VAL A 161 -4.49 -20.43 -3.32
C VAL A 161 -5.17 -19.17 -3.82
N THR A 162 -5.63 -19.18 -5.07
CA THR A 162 -6.39 -18.07 -5.67
C THR A 162 -7.79 -17.96 -5.07
N GLU A 163 -8.43 -16.80 -5.20
CA GLU A 163 -9.84 -16.64 -4.81
C GLU A 163 -10.75 -17.60 -5.57
N GLU A 164 -10.50 -17.81 -6.87
CA GLU A 164 -11.25 -18.75 -7.70
C GLU A 164 -11.10 -20.20 -7.20
N MET A 165 -9.87 -20.64 -6.90
CA MET A 165 -9.61 -21.96 -6.34
C MET A 165 -10.31 -22.13 -4.98
N ALA A 166 -10.29 -21.09 -4.14
CA ALA A 166 -10.98 -21.11 -2.86
C ALA A 166 -12.50 -21.27 -3.07
N ALA A 167 -13.10 -20.48 -3.97
CA ALA A 167 -14.51 -20.55 -4.32
C ALA A 167 -14.93 -21.93 -4.83
N GLN A 168 -14.15 -22.51 -5.76
CA GLN A 168 -14.41 -23.85 -6.32
C GLN A 168 -14.33 -24.98 -5.26
N ARG A 169 -13.47 -24.79 -4.25
CA ARG A 169 -13.25 -25.78 -3.17
C ARG A 169 -14.20 -25.60 -1.99
N THR A 170 -14.98 -24.52 -1.94
CA THR A 170 -16.00 -24.28 -0.91
C THR A 170 -16.95 -25.47 -0.79
N ALA A 171 -17.20 -25.90 0.44
CA ALA A 171 -18.06 -27.04 0.78
C ALA A 171 -17.70 -28.38 0.07
N SER A 172 -16.46 -28.54 -0.40
CA SER A 172 -16.02 -29.77 -1.06
C SER A 172 -15.90 -30.99 -0.11
N SER A 173 -15.93 -30.78 1.20
CA SER A 173 -15.94 -31.84 2.23
C SER A 173 -17.08 -32.83 2.03
N ARG A 174 -18.29 -32.34 1.72
CA ARG A 174 -19.47 -33.19 1.47
C ARG A 174 -19.26 -34.12 0.26
N ARG A 175 -18.70 -33.59 -0.83
CA ARG A 175 -18.34 -34.40 -2.03
C ARG A 175 -17.26 -35.44 -1.74
N ARG A 176 -16.52 -35.29 -0.64
CA ARG A 176 -15.48 -36.21 -0.18
C ARG A 176 -15.96 -37.13 0.94
N GLY A 177 -17.27 -37.19 1.20
CA GLY A 177 -17.86 -38.07 2.22
C GLY A 177 -17.72 -37.56 3.66
N VAL A 178 -17.24 -36.32 3.87
CA VAL A 178 -17.18 -35.71 5.20
C VAL A 178 -18.44 -34.87 5.40
N ILE A 179 -19.38 -35.41 6.18
CA ILE A 179 -20.66 -34.79 6.52
C ILE A 179 -20.58 -34.27 7.96
N ILE A 180 -20.85 -32.98 8.17
CA ILE A 180 -20.83 -32.33 9.48
C ILE A 180 -22.19 -31.65 9.67
N GLY A 181 -22.92 -32.01 10.73
CA GLY A 181 -24.15 -31.32 11.14
C GLY A 181 -25.39 -31.59 10.26
N GLU A 182 -25.40 -32.65 9.46
CA GLU A 182 -26.64 -33.19 8.87
C GLU A 182 -27.12 -34.35 9.75
N TRP A 183 -28.33 -34.23 10.30
CA TRP A 183 -29.06 -35.27 11.04
C TRP A 183 -30.23 -35.77 10.19
#